data_AF-D0LS78-F1
#
_entry.id   AF-D0LS78-F1
#
_cell.length_a   1.000
_cell.length_b   1.000
_cell.length_c   1.000
_cell.angle_alpha   90.00
_cell.angle_beta   90.00
_cell.angle_gamma   90.00
#
_symmetry.space_group_name_H-M   'P 1'
#
loop_
_entity.id
_entity.type
_entity.pdbx_description
1 polymer ?
#
loop_
_entity_poly.entity_id
_entity_poly.type
_entity_poly.pdbx_seq_one_letter_code
_entity_poly.pdbx_strand_id
1 'polypeptide(L)'
;MSIEYALKIVSSTPPGRIAELVRGAEDANLERLPRGLAVGLPGVRCAVVPVDDIDAEIAEESYGLHPNVAVVFRIDKSRRTEGLRMMQAALMRILIVEPGDAILLANLEHPALRRRDGRGVLIDRFGPWPKEMLSALGPAWTVGPELPAQK
;
A
#
# COMPACT_ATOMS: atom_id res chain seq x y z
N MET A 1 1.80 -0.14 -20.95
CA MET A 1 2.76 0.05 -19.84
C MET A 1 1.97 0.42 -18.60
N SER A 2 2.17 -0.23 -17.45
CA SER A 2 1.46 0.02 -16.18
C SER A 2 2.36 0.77 -15.19
N ILE A 3 1.78 1.34 -14.14
CA ILE A 3 2.51 1.81 -12.96
C ILE A 3 2.22 0.81 -11.85
N GLU A 4 3.25 0.41 -11.10
CA GLU A 4 3.12 -0.57 -10.03
C GLU A 4 3.45 0.07 -8.69
N TYR A 5 2.69 -0.28 -7.67
CA TYR A 5 2.95 0.08 -6.29
C TYR A 5 2.84 -1.17 -5.42
N ALA A 6 3.70 -1.31 -4.43
CA ALA A 6 3.60 -2.39 -3.45
C ALA A 6 3.59 -1.83 -2.04
N LEU A 7 2.50 -2.06 -1.31
CA LEU A 7 2.40 -1.78 0.11
C LEU A 7 2.83 -3.04 0.87
N LYS A 8 3.98 -3.01 1.55
CA LYS A 8 4.45 -4.06 2.45
C LYS A 8 4.10 -3.67 3.89
N ILE A 9 3.55 -4.59 4.68
CA ILE A 9 3.00 -4.32 6.02
C ILE A 9 3.42 -5.41 7.00
N VAL A 10 3.78 -5.00 8.21
CA VAL A 10 3.84 -5.86 9.39
C VAL A 10 2.44 -5.93 9.97
N SER A 11 1.75 -7.07 9.78
CA SER A 11 0.35 -7.21 10.16
C SER A 11 0.11 -8.46 10.99
N SER A 12 -0.74 -8.38 12.00
CA SER A 12 -1.30 -9.56 12.67
C SER A 12 -2.57 -10.08 11.97
N THR A 13 -3.10 -9.32 11.01
CA THR A 13 -4.29 -9.63 10.24
C THR A 13 -3.95 -10.56 9.08
N PRO A 14 -4.68 -11.69 8.90
CA PRO A 14 -4.45 -12.57 7.77
C PRO A 14 -4.66 -11.87 6.42
N PRO A 15 -3.89 -12.20 5.36
CA PRO A 15 -4.05 -11.64 4.01
C PRO A 15 -5.49 -11.66 3.48
N GLY A 16 -6.26 -12.71 3.83
CA GLY A 16 -7.69 -12.85 3.55
C GLY A 16 -8.52 -11.63 3.93
N ARG A 17 -8.31 -11.14 5.16
CA ARG A 17 -9.06 -10.04 5.72
C ARG A 17 -8.58 -8.69 5.19
N ILE A 18 -7.28 -8.54 4.93
CA ILE A 18 -6.74 -7.36 4.24
C ILE A 18 -7.33 -7.23 2.84
N ALA A 19 -7.48 -8.34 2.11
CA ALA A 19 -8.14 -8.33 0.80
C ALA A 19 -9.62 -7.92 0.86
N GLU A 20 -10.32 -8.17 1.97
CA GLU A 20 -11.68 -7.66 2.17
C GLU A 20 -11.71 -6.14 2.39
N LEU A 21 -10.68 -5.56 3.03
CA LEU A 21 -10.53 -4.10 3.15
C LEU A 21 -10.35 -3.44 1.78
N VAL A 22 -9.58 -4.08 0.90
CA VAL A 22 -9.40 -3.64 -0.50
C VAL A 22 -10.71 -3.82 -1.28
N ARG A 23 -11.39 -4.97 -1.17
CA ARG A 23 -12.65 -5.25 -1.88
C ARG A 23 -13.77 -4.32 -1.47
N GLY A 24 -13.83 -3.90 -0.21
CA GLY A 24 -14.82 -2.93 0.24
C GLY A 24 -14.72 -1.59 -0.49
N ALA A 25 -13.64 -1.32 -1.23
CA ALA A 25 -13.50 -0.14 -2.09
C ALA A 25 -14.14 -0.33 -3.50
N GLU A 26 -14.67 -1.51 -3.82
CA GLU A 26 -15.35 -1.85 -5.08
C GLU A 26 -16.85 -2.07 -4.88
N ASP A 27 -17.70 -1.22 -5.45
CA ASP A 27 -19.03 -1.67 -5.88
C ASP A 27 -18.85 -2.49 -7.18
N ALA A 28 -18.82 -3.82 -6.99
CA ALA A 28 -19.08 -4.92 -7.92
C ALA A 28 -18.35 -4.99 -9.29
N ASN A 29 -17.49 -6.00 -9.46
CA ASN A 29 -17.83 -7.29 -10.12
C ASN A 29 -16.61 -7.89 -10.86
N LEU A 30 -15.92 -8.89 -10.31
CA LEU A 30 -14.89 -9.64 -11.03
C LEU A 30 -14.85 -11.12 -10.67
N GLU A 31 -15.16 -11.94 -11.67
CA GLU A 31 -15.14 -13.39 -11.60
C GLU A 31 -13.73 -13.96 -11.79
N ARG A 32 -13.42 -14.95 -10.94
CA ARG A 32 -12.39 -16.03 -11.03
C ARG A 32 -10.96 -15.73 -10.61
N LEU A 33 -10.58 -16.15 -9.38
CA LEU A 33 -9.17 -16.36 -8.99
C LEU A 33 -8.96 -17.44 -7.91
N PRO A 34 -7.93 -18.30 -8.08
CA PRO A 34 -6.91 -18.55 -7.04
C PRO A 34 -5.47 -18.54 -7.65
N ARG A 35 -4.33 -18.33 -6.96
CA ARG A 35 -3.96 -18.11 -5.54
C ARG A 35 -3.34 -16.70 -5.40
N GLY A 36 -3.66 -16.03 -4.29
CA GLY A 36 -3.51 -14.57 -4.12
C GLY A 36 -4.89 -13.93 -4.28
N LEU A 37 -5.36 -13.18 -3.28
CA LEU A 37 -6.67 -12.54 -3.35
C LEU A 37 -6.53 -11.30 -4.22
N ALA A 38 -6.71 -11.46 -5.53
CA ALA A 38 -6.77 -10.31 -6.41
C ALA A 38 -8.17 -9.68 -6.41
N VAL A 39 -8.16 -8.36 -6.46
CA VAL A 39 -9.25 -7.43 -6.24
C VAL A 39 -9.13 -6.42 -7.39
N GLY A 40 -10.12 -6.31 -8.26
CA GLY A 40 -9.99 -5.42 -9.43
C GLY A 40 -10.91 -4.21 -9.35
N LEU A 41 -10.28 -3.09 -9.05
CA LEU A 41 -10.88 -1.78 -8.91
C LEU A 41 -10.90 -1.10 -10.30
N PRO A 42 -11.80 -0.13 -10.53
CA PRO A 42 -11.76 0.69 -11.73
C PRO A 42 -10.36 1.30 -11.98
N GLY A 43 -9.71 0.89 -13.07
CA GLY A 43 -8.39 1.39 -13.46
C GLY A 43 -7.18 0.86 -12.65
N VAL A 44 -7.40 -0.03 -11.68
CA VAL A 44 -6.30 -0.65 -10.91
C VAL A 44 -6.58 -2.11 -10.58
N ARG A 45 -5.62 -2.98 -10.87
CA ARG A 45 -5.64 -4.36 -10.40
C ARG A 45 -4.87 -4.42 -9.09
N CYS A 46 -5.44 -5.06 -8.08
CA CYS A 46 -4.81 -5.24 -6.78
C CYS A 46 -4.64 -6.73 -6.49
N ALA A 47 -3.57 -7.10 -5.81
CA ALA A 47 -3.36 -8.44 -5.26
C ALA A 47 -2.88 -8.35 -3.82
N VAL A 48 -3.48 -9.14 -2.93
CA VAL A 48 -2.99 -9.31 -1.56
C VAL A 48 -2.36 -10.69 -1.43
N VAL A 49 -1.09 -10.70 -1.02
CA VAL A 49 -0.26 -11.90 -0.94
C VAL A 49 0.55 -11.91 0.36
N PRO A 50 0.87 -13.08 0.92
CA PRO A 50 1.91 -13.17 1.93
C PRO A 50 3.25 -12.72 1.33
N VAL A 51 4.08 -12.08 2.15
CA VAL A 51 5.47 -11.78 1.77
C VAL A 51 6.30 -13.04 1.97
N ASP A 52 7.15 -13.39 1.01
CA ASP A 52 8.11 -14.47 1.18
C ASP A 52 9.32 -14.02 2.00
N ASP A 53 10.05 -14.99 2.57
CA ASP A 53 11.12 -14.72 3.54
C ASP A 53 12.22 -13.83 2.95
N ILE A 54 12.57 -14.00 1.67
CA ILE A 54 13.60 -13.21 1.00
C ILE A 54 13.17 -11.75 0.88
N ASP A 55 11.93 -11.53 0.43
CA ASP A 55 11.37 -10.19 0.28
C ASP A 55 11.17 -9.47 1.62
N ALA A 56 10.99 -10.22 2.71
CA ALA A 56 10.90 -9.71 4.07
C ALA A 56 12.29 -9.30 4.59
N GLU A 57 13.31 -10.13 4.40
CA GLU A 57 14.70 -9.83 4.75
C GLU A 57 15.21 -8.57 4.01
N ILE A 58 14.96 -8.47 2.70
CA ILE A 58 15.32 -7.28 1.91
C ILE A 58 14.65 -6.03 2.46
N ALA A 59 13.38 -6.13 2.85
CA ALA A 59 12.65 -5.01 3.43
C ALA A 59 13.17 -4.63 4.82
N GLU A 60 13.64 -5.60 5.60
CA GLU A 60 14.25 -5.37 6.90
C GLU A 60 15.59 -4.65 6.76
N GLU A 61 16.46 -5.10 5.86
CA GLU A 61 17.75 -4.46 5.59
C GLU A 61 17.58 -3.04 5.01
N SER A 62 16.66 -2.87 4.07
CA SER A 62 16.50 -1.60 3.33
C SER A 62 15.69 -0.57 4.11
N TYR A 63 14.70 -1.02 4.87
CA TYR A 63 13.66 -0.16 5.45
C TYR A 63 13.43 -0.39 6.94
N GLY A 64 14.11 -1.34 7.56
CA GLY A 64 14.02 -1.61 9.00
C GLY A 64 12.65 -2.16 9.44
N LEU A 65 11.95 -2.87 8.55
CA LEU A 65 10.68 -3.55 8.87
C LEU A 65 10.67 -4.96 8.28
N HIS A 66 10.06 -5.92 8.98
CA HIS A 66 9.95 -7.31 8.54
C HIS A 66 8.49 -7.63 8.16
N PRO A 67 8.04 -7.26 6.94
CA PRO A 67 6.64 -7.37 6.55
C PRO A 67 6.24 -8.82 6.29
N ASN A 68 4.98 -9.15 6.56
CA ASN A 68 4.42 -10.48 6.31
C ASN A 68 3.23 -10.44 5.33
N VAL A 69 2.74 -9.25 4.96
CA VAL A 69 1.71 -9.07 3.93
C VAL A 69 2.12 -7.99 2.94
N ALA A 70 1.89 -8.27 1.65
CA ALA A 70 2.02 -7.31 0.57
C ALA A 70 0.68 -7.09 -0.15
N VAL A 71 0.42 -5.83 -0.48
CA VAL A 71 -0.68 -5.40 -1.34
C VAL A 71 -0.08 -4.74 -2.57
N VAL A 72 -0.17 -5.41 -3.71
CA VAL A 72 0.38 -4.95 -4.98
C VAL A 72 -0.73 -4.29 -5.80
N PHE A 73 -0.53 -3.04 -6.20
CA PHE A 73 -1.42 -2.27 -7.05
C PHE A 73 -0.78 -2.09 -8.42
N ARG A 74 -1.49 -2.46 -9.48
CA ARG A 74 -1.09 -2.28 -10.87
C ARG A 74 -2.09 -1.38 -11.56
N ILE A 75 -1.68 -0.15 -11.82
CA ILE A 75 -2.51 0.90 -12.41
C ILE A 75 -2.34 0.91 -13.92
N ASP A 76 -3.46 0.90 -14.64
CA ASP A 76 -3.47 1.09 -16.08
C ASP A 76 -3.19 2.57 -16.41
N LYS A 77 -2.19 2.84 -17.26
CA LYS A 77 -1.85 4.20 -17.67
C LYS A 77 -3.01 4.92 -18.36
N SER A 78 -3.86 4.19 -19.09
CA SER A 78 -5.05 4.77 -19.74
C SER A 78 -6.09 5.30 -18.75
N ARG A 79 -6.08 4.78 -17.51
CA ARG A 79 -6.97 5.16 -16.41
C ARG A 79 -6.20 5.64 -15.18
N ARG A 80 -5.03 6.26 -15.40
CA ARG A 80 -4.08 6.61 -14.33
C ARG A 80 -4.71 7.36 -13.17
N THR A 81 -5.47 8.41 -13.46
CA THR A 81 -6.10 9.26 -12.43
C THR A 81 -7.08 8.47 -11.56
N GLU A 82 -7.90 7.64 -12.20
CA GLU A 82 -8.89 6.81 -11.52
C GLU A 82 -8.23 5.69 -10.70
N GLY A 83 -7.26 4.99 -11.30
CA GLY A 83 -6.52 3.94 -10.61
C GLY A 83 -5.71 4.46 -9.42
N LEU A 84 -5.13 5.66 -9.52
CA LEU A 84 -4.47 6.31 -8.37
C LEU A 84 -5.46 6.65 -7.27
N ARG A 85 -6.64 7.18 -7.62
CA ARG A 85 -7.70 7.48 -6.64
C ARG A 85 -8.18 6.22 -5.92
N MET A 86 -8.38 5.12 -6.66
CA MET A 86 -8.78 3.84 -6.09
C MET A 86 -7.69 3.23 -5.20
N MET A 87 -6.43 3.30 -5.63
CA MET A 87 -5.28 2.89 -4.81
C MET A 87 -5.22 3.70 -3.51
N GLN A 88 -5.37 5.04 -3.58
CA GLN A 88 -5.38 5.90 -2.40
C GLN A 88 -6.52 5.53 -1.43
N ALA A 89 -7.73 5.27 -1.95
CA ALA A 89 -8.86 4.84 -1.14
C ALA A 89 -8.60 3.50 -0.43
N ALA A 90 -8.09 2.50 -1.15
CA ALA A 90 -7.73 1.20 -0.58
C ALA A 90 -6.62 1.34 0.48
N LEU A 91 -5.58 2.10 0.16
CA LEU A 91 -4.45 2.35 1.06
C LEU A 91 -4.90 3.03 2.35
N MET A 92 -5.77 4.04 2.30
CA MET A 92 -6.32 4.66 3.51
C MET A 92 -7.05 3.65 4.40
N ARG A 93 -7.91 2.80 3.81
CA ARG A 93 -8.66 1.80 4.58
C ARG A 93 -7.73 0.80 5.26
N ILE A 94 -6.71 0.34 4.54
CA ILE A 94 -5.70 -0.55 5.11
C ILE A 94 -4.97 0.16 6.25
N LEU A 95 -4.45 1.37 6.04
CA LEU A 95 -3.64 2.07 7.04
C LEU A 95 -4.42 2.47 8.30
N ILE A 96 -5.73 2.70 8.19
CA ILE A 96 -6.61 2.97 9.33
C ILE A 96 -6.82 1.72 10.18
N VAL A 97 -6.97 0.55 9.53
CA VAL A 97 -7.30 -0.71 10.21
C VAL A 97 -6.06 -1.45 10.71
N GLU A 98 -5.00 -1.44 9.91
CA GLU A 98 -3.73 -2.08 10.22
C GLU A 98 -2.82 -1.07 10.93
N PRO A 99 -2.46 -1.26 12.21
CA PRO A 99 -1.63 -0.30 12.94
C PRO A 99 -0.12 -0.51 12.74
N GLY A 100 0.30 -1.69 12.26
CA GLY A 100 1.72 -2.07 12.21
C GLY A 100 2.54 -1.33 11.17
N ASP A 101 3.85 -1.50 11.20
CA ASP A 101 4.76 -0.79 10.30
C ASP A 101 4.45 -1.09 8.83
N ALA A 102 4.63 -0.09 7.98
CA ALA A 102 4.24 -0.21 6.58
C ALA A 102 5.15 0.61 5.67
N ILE A 103 5.35 0.15 4.44
CA ILE A 103 6.02 0.91 3.39
C ILE A 103 5.30 0.73 2.06
N LEU A 104 5.05 1.83 1.36
CA LEU A 104 4.58 1.82 -0.03
C LEU A 104 5.77 2.09 -0.94
N LEU A 105 6.02 1.20 -1.89
CA LEU A 105 7.06 1.33 -2.90
C LEU A 105 6.44 1.64 -4.26
N ALA A 106 6.79 2.77 -4.85
CA ALA A 106 6.49 3.12 -6.24
C ALA A 106 7.47 2.43 -7.18
N ASN A 107 6.93 1.77 -8.20
CA ASN A 107 7.65 0.86 -9.09
C ASN A 107 8.52 -0.16 -8.36
N LEU A 108 8.08 -0.59 -7.16
CA LEU A 108 8.76 -1.56 -6.31
C LEU A 108 10.15 -1.12 -5.77
N GLU A 109 10.58 0.11 -6.06
CA GLU A 109 11.93 0.56 -5.73
C GLU A 109 11.93 1.78 -4.81
N HIS A 110 11.03 2.73 -5.05
CA HIS A 110 11.10 4.02 -4.40
C HIS A 110 10.04 4.18 -3.31
N PRO A 111 10.41 4.47 -2.06
CA PRO A 111 9.45 4.74 -1.01
C PRO A 111 8.55 5.93 -1.38
N ALA A 112 7.25 5.70 -1.38
CA ALA A 112 6.19 6.69 -1.55
C ALA A 112 5.49 7.01 -0.22
N LEU A 113 5.51 6.06 0.72
CA LEU A 113 4.97 6.21 2.06
C LEU A 113 5.75 5.30 3.00
N ARG A 114 5.97 5.74 4.23
CA ARG A 114 6.51 4.89 5.30
C ARG A 114 5.77 5.16 6.61
N ARG A 115 5.41 4.11 7.34
CA ARG A 115 4.95 4.16 8.72
C ARG A 115 5.86 3.30 9.59
N ARG A 116 6.35 3.87 10.69
CA ARG A 116 7.15 3.18 11.71
C ARG A 116 6.77 3.68 13.09
N ASP A 117 6.61 2.78 14.05
CA ASP A 117 6.34 3.12 15.46
C ASP A 117 5.13 4.08 15.61
N GLY A 118 4.09 3.84 14.82
CA GLY A 118 2.86 4.65 14.80
C GLY A 118 2.98 6.04 14.15
N ARG A 119 4.15 6.40 13.60
CA ARG A 119 4.37 7.66 12.87
C ARG A 119 4.47 7.40 11.37
N GLY A 120 3.77 8.21 10.58
CA GLY A 120 3.70 8.05 9.13
C GLY A 120 4.26 9.25 8.37
N VAL A 121 4.94 8.98 7.25
CA VAL A 121 5.43 10.00 6.32
C VAL A 121 4.94 9.65 4.92
N LEU A 122 4.26 10.61 4.29
CA LEU A 122 3.93 10.60 2.87
C LEU A 122 5.02 11.37 2.11
N ILE A 123 5.62 10.74 1.09
CA ILE A 123 6.79 11.30 0.42
C ILE A 123 6.32 12.21 -0.72
N ASP A 124 6.65 13.50 -0.62
CA ASP A 124 6.14 14.59 -1.47
C ASP A 124 6.26 14.31 -2.98
N ARG A 125 7.35 13.69 -3.45
CA ARG A 125 7.62 13.44 -4.86
C ARG A 125 6.76 12.34 -5.50
N PHE A 126 6.03 11.53 -4.72
CA PHE A 126 5.29 10.36 -5.22
C PHE A 126 3.78 10.52 -5.31
N GLY A 127 3.24 11.70 -5.02
CA GLY A 127 1.86 12.00 -5.38
C GLY A 127 1.41 13.40 -5.02
N PRO A 128 0.26 13.83 -5.56
CA PRO A 128 -0.61 14.70 -4.78
C PRO A 128 -1.21 13.85 -3.65
N TRP A 129 -0.72 14.04 -2.42
CA TRP A 129 -1.33 13.49 -1.21
C TRP A 129 -2.52 14.36 -0.83
N PRO A 130 -3.78 13.90 -0.96
CA PRO A 130 -4.93 14.73 -0.65
C PRO A 130 -4.91 15.15 0.82
N LYS A 131 -5.34 16.38 1.13
CA LYS A 131 -5.38 16.85 2.53
C LYS A 131 -6.34 16.01 3.37
N GLU A 132 -7.37 15.48 2.74
CA GLU A 132 -8.37 14.58 3.31
C GLU A 132 -7.71 13.29 3.79
N MET A 133 -6.71 12.79 3.06
CA MET A 133 -5.96 11.59 3.43
C MET A 133 -5.15 11.82 4.71
N LEU A 134 -4.40 12.92 4.79
CA LEU A 134 -3.66 13.28 6.01
C LEU A 134 -4.59 13.47 7.20
N SER A 135 -5.72 14.14 6.99
CA SER A 135 -6.71 14.39 8.04
C SER A 135 -7.31 13.09 8.57
N ALA A 136 -7.59 12.12 7.69
CA ALA A 136 -8.14 10.82 8.06
C ALA A 136 -7.13 9.92 8.78
N LEU A 137 -5.85 9.98 8.40
CA LEU A 137 -4.78 9.20 9.01
C LEU A 137 -4.37 9.74 10.39
N GLY A 138 -4.62 11.03 10.65
CA GLY A 138 -4.46 11.66 11.95
C GLY A 138 -3.12 12.39 12.14
N PRO A 139 -2.89 12.99 13.32
CA PRO A 139 -1.79 13.95 13.55
C PRO A 139 -0.39 13.32 13.56
N ALA A 140 -0.29 11.99 13.62
CA ALA A 140 0.98 11.27 13.54
C ALA A 140 1.52 11.14 12.10
N TRP A 141 0.79 11.67 11.11
CA TRP A 141 1.13 11.64 9.70
C TRP A 141 1.56 13.00 9.19
N THR A 142 2.69 13.03 8.48
CA THR A 142 3.22 14.24 7.85
C THR A 142 3.50 14.01 6.37
N VAL A 143 3.63 15.12 5.63
CA VAL A 143 4.22 15.12 4.28
C VAL A 143 5.62 15.66 4.39
N GLY A 144 6.59 14.99 3.78
CA GLY A 144 7.97 15.43 3.85
C GLY A 144 8.87 14.69 2.87
N PRO A 145 10.17 15.02 2.86
CA PRO A 145 11.14 14.27 2.09
C PRO A 145 11.26 12.84 2.63
N GLU A 146 11.79 11.96 1.80
CA GLU A 146 12.14 10.61 2.21
C GLU A 146 13.10 10.67 3.42
N LEU A 147 12.70 10.07 4.54
CA LEU A 147 13.59 9.94 5.69
C LEU A 147 14.71 8.96 5.33
N PRO A 148 15.98 9.27 5.65
CA PRO A 148 17.08 8.36 5.38
C PRO A 148 16.81 7.00 6.03
N ALA A 149 17.19 5.92 5.34
CA ALA A 149 17.21 4.59 5.94
C ALA A 149 18.03 4.67 7.24
N GLN A 150 17.41 4.28 8.36
CA GLN A 150 18.13 4.20 9.63
C GLN A 150 19.04 2.99 9.53
N LYS A 151 20.35 3.24 9.40
CA LYS A 151 21.40 2.21 9.48
C LYS A 151 21.50 1.65 10.89
#